data_AF-A0A9X3GW85-F1
#
_entry.id   AF-A0A9X3GW85-F1
#
_cell.length_a   1.000
_cell.length_b   1.000
_cell.length_c   1.000
_cell.angle_alpha   90.00
_cell.angle_beta   90.00
_cell.angle_gamma   90.00
#
_symmetry.space_group_name_H-M   'P 1'
#
loop_
_entity.id
_entity.type
_entity.pdbx_description
1 polymer ?
#
loop_
_entity_poly.entity_id
_entity_poly.type
_entity_poly.pdbx_seq_one_letter_code
_entity_poly.pdbx_strand_id
1 'polypeptide(L)'
;MNSNEHHYVGLPTPTASRITDTKHYFQALDNFTRVMAIRPGERVLMLADPLLDPRVIDAVIGIAKSRGATVRIYMETSTQVTEVPEEVHAMLRKADFVVSTWFCSILDPLCIDLRRKGQRWVKITYFRDLDLLHTPQARFPVDLIGEIIRATALRYPADGDFDLHFTDPRGSDFRIHFDAEMRTNQLATNRWRGQMTAEEDGCYVHYLPTHGPNLWDHNSVRNDRNAVVRMSGVLYPQWAIGFERPFTERIGVWFEGDAVSRVDGESEEAVILREMLVGGRMIEGGGCGFNPKAPRHTIYPAGSNAPGALHFGIDLVEPSAYIRRVMPDWEEPPVHMDLIALDATVRAGDNLLVENGFLCALRDASVVEMAQRYGDPVELLERPVD
;
A
#
# COMPACT_ATOMS: atom_id res chain seq x y z
N MET A 1 -20.68 -2.30 27.25
CA MET A 1 -21.88 -3.11 27.55
C MET A 1 -21.86 -4.31 26.62
N ASN A 2 -21.78 -5.53 27.17
CA ASN A 2 -21.81 -6.77 26.39
C ASN A 2 -23.26 -7.10 26.04
N SER A 3 -23.63 -6.97 24.76
CA SER A 3 -24.91 -7.46 24.23
C SER A 3 -24.64 -8.40 23.05
N ASN A 4 -24.21 -9.62 23.36
CA ASN A 4 -24.34 -10.74 22.44
C ASN A 4 -25.72 -11.36 22.66
N GLU A 5 -26.79 -10.66 22.25
CA GLU A 5 -28.11 -11.29 22.08
C GLU A 5 -28.08 -12.07 20.77
N HIS A 6 -27.60 -13.32 20.84
CA HIS A 6 -27.70 -14.25 19.73
C HIS A 6 -29.13 -14.81 19.68
N HIS A 7 -29.92 -14.37 18.69
CA HIS A 7 -31.29 -14.83 18.42
C HIS A 7 -31.41 -16.31 17.98
N TYR A 8 -30.31 -17.06 17.98
CA TYR A 8 -30.25 -18.43 17.46
C TYR A 8 -29.94 -19.42 18.58
N VAL A 9 -30.89 -20.32 18.87
CA VAL A 9 -30.71 -21.44 19.78
C VAL A 9 -30.04 -22.60 19.04
N GLY A 10 -28.98 -23.17 19.62
CA GLY A 10 -28.31 -24.37 19.07
C GLY A 10 -27.16 -24.11 18.09
N LEU A 11 -26.60 -22.89 18.07
CA LEU A 11 -25.36 -22.65 17.33
C LEU A 11 -24.23 -23.55 17.85
N PRO A 12 -23.42 -24.14 16.97
CA PRO A 12 -22.26 -24.91 17.39
C PRO A 12 -21.35 -24.04 18.26
N THR A 13 -20.73 -24.64 19.28
CA THR A 13 -19.74 -23.94 20.10
C THR A 13 -18.65 -23.40 19.17
N PRO A 14 -18.29 -22.10 19.28
CA PRO A 14 -17.19 -21.55 18.49
C PRO A 14 -15.95 -22.43 18.65
N THR A 15 -15.32 -22.79 17.54
CA THR A 15 -14.06 -23.55 17.56
C THR A 15 -13.05 -22.80 18.42
N ALA A 16 -12.45 -23.48 19.39
CA ALA A 16 -11.44 -22.85 20.24
C ALA A 16 -10.31 -22.30 19.34
N SER A 17 -9.99 -21.00 19.47
CA SER A 17 -9.01 -20.30 18.62
C SER A 17 -7.71 -21.08 18.47
N ARG A 18 -7.19 -21.64 19.58
CA ARG A 18 -5.96 -22.45 19.61
C ARG A 18 -5.92 -23.61 18.60
N ILE A 19 -7.08 -24.12 18.18
CA ILE A 19 -7.20 -25.24 17.24
C ILE A 19 -7.01 -24.74 15.79
N THR A 20 -7.43 -23.51 15.50
CA THR A 20 -7.31 -22.90 14.17
C THR A 20 -6.07 -22.02 14.00
N ASP A 21 -5.50 -21.52 15.10
CA ASP A 21 -4.39 -20.57 15.07
C ASP A 21 -3.13 -21.18 14.43
N THR A 22 -2.85 -22.46 14.69
CA THR A 22 -1.70 -23.14 14.08
C THR A 22 -1.82 -23.16 12.56
N LYS A 23 -2.94 -23.63 11.99
CA LYS A 23 -3.08 -23.68 10.52
C LYS A 23 -3.02 -22.29 9.88
N HIS A 24 -3.61 -21.28 10.51
CA HIS A 24 -3.61 -19.91 10.03
C HIS A 24 -2.20 -19.31 10.03
N TYR A 25 -1.44 -19.57 11.10
CA TYR A 25 -0.06 -19.12 11.20
C TYR A 25 0.84 -19.78 10.14
N PHE A 26 0.68 -21.09 9.89
CA PHE A 26 1.44 -21.76 8.82
C PHE A 26 1.09 -21.23 7.42
N GLN A 27 -0.16 -20.83 7.16
CA GLN A 27 -0.54 -20.14 5.92
C GLN A 27 0.14 -18.77 5.79
N ALA A 28 0.18 -17.99 6.86
CA ALA A 28 0.87 -16.70 6.87
C ALA A 28 2.39 -16.86 6.67
N LEU A 29 3.00 -17.88 7.28
CA LEU A 29 4.41 -18.22 7.09
C LEU A 29 4.73 -18.67 5.66
N ASP A 30 3.82 -19.42 5.02
CA ASP A 30 3.96 -19.80 3.62
C ASP A 30 3.97 -18.55 2.74
N ASN A 31 2.97 -17.67 2.89
CA ASN A 31 2.93 -16.38 2.19
C ASN A 31 4.20 -15.55 2.43
N PHE A 32 4.64 -15.41 3.69
CA PHE A 32 5.86 -14.68 4.04
C PHE A 32 7.09 -15.24 3.29
N THR A 33 7.26 -16.56 3.33
CA THR A 33 8.39 -17.23 2.69
C THR A 33 8.34 -17.09 1.16
N ARG A 34 7.14 -17.23 0.57
CA ARG A 34 6.89 -17.10 -0.86
C ARG A 34 7.15 -15.67 -1.35
N VAL A 35 6.75 -14.65 -0.60
CA VAL A 35 7.01 -13.25 -0.97
C VAL A 35 8.51 -12.96 -0.96
N MET A 36 9.22 -13.42 0.07
CA MET A 36 10.67 -13.24 0.16
C MET A 36 11.41 -13.95 -0.98
N ALA A 37 10.95 -15.15 -1.37
CA ALA A 37 11.53 -15.92 -2.49
C ALA A 37 13.07 -15.96 -2.47
N ILE A 38 13.69 -16.11 -1.29
CA ILE A 38 15.16 -16.18 -1.16
C ILE A 38 15.65 -17.45 -1.83
N ARG A 39 16.58 -17.31 -2.77
CA ARG A 39 17.13 -18.43 -3.56
C ARG A 39 18.38 -19.01 -2.86
N PRO A 40 18.73 -20.28 -3.15
CA PRO A 40 19.91 -20.88 -2.56
C PRO A 40 21.21 -20.12 -2.89
N GLY A 41 22.05 -19.92 -1.87
CA GLY A 41 23.37 -19.30 -2.02
C GLY A 41 23.37 -17.78 -2.15
N GLU A 42 22.22 -17.10 -2.14
CA GLU A 42 22.17 -15.65 -2.26
C GLU A 42 22.83 -14.91 -1.09
N ARG A 43 23.31 -13.71 -1.40
CA ARG A 43 23.75 -12.72 -0.41
C ARG A 43 22.58 -11.78 -0.14
N VAL A 44 21.92 -12.00 0.98
CA VAL A 44 20.81 -11.17 1.47
C VAL A 44 21.37 -9.99 2.24
N LEU A 45 20.89 -8.79 1.93
CA LEU A 45 21.12 -7.59 2.72
C LEU A 45 19.80 -7.12 3.34
N MET A 46 19.77 -6.99 4.66
CA MET A 46 18.71 -6.27 5.36
C MET A 46 19.14 -4.83 5.62
N LEU A 47 18.34 -3.89 5.13
CA LEU A 47 18.39 -2.48 5.49
C LEU A 47 17.30 -2.24 6.56
N ALA A 48 17.74 -2.17 7.81
CA ALA A 48 16.89 -2.09 9.00
C ALA A 48 17.04 -0.72 9.67
N ASP A 49 16.12 -0.42 10.58
CA ASP A 49 16.12 0.78 11.41
C ASP A 49 15.74 0.40 12.87
N PRO A 50 15.85 1.30 13.86
CA PRO A 50 15.68 0.96 15.27
C PRO A 50 14.28 0.52 15.71
N LEU A 51 13.23 0.80 14.93
CA LEU A 51 11.84 0.45 15.28
C LEU A 51 11.38 -0.85 14.63
N LEU A 52 12.24 -1.56 13.91
CA LEU A 52 11.91 -2.87 13.38
C LEU A 52 11.98 -3.91 14.51
N ASP A 53 10.93 -4.71 14.68
CA ASP A 53 10.95 -5.87 15.56
C ASP A 53 12.12 -6.81 15.19
N PRO A 54 13.08 -7.07 16.10
CA PRO A 54 14.20 -7.96 15.84
C PRO A 54 13.77 -9.38 15.42
N ARG A 55 12.57 -9.82 15.82
CA ARG A 55 12.02 -11.12 15.38
C ARG A 55 11.80 -11.17 13.87
N VAL A 56 11.50 -10.04 13.21
CA VAL A 56 11.40 -9.97 11.74
C VAL A 56 12.77 -10.21 11.10
N ILE A 57 13.83 -9.63 11.67
CA ILE A 57 15.21 -9.87 11.23
C ILE A 57 15.55 -11.36 11.38
N ASP A 58 15.28 -11.94 12.54
CA ASP A 58 15.55 -13.35 12.81
C ASP A 58 14.76 -14.29 11.89
N ALA A 59 13.51 -13.94 11.55
CA ALA A 59 12.70 -14.70 10.61
C ALA A 59 13.31 -14.69 9.19
N VAL A 60 13.77 -13.54 8.71
CA VAL A 60 14.49 -13.43 7.41
C VAL A 60 15.80 -14.22 7.45
N ILE A 61 16.57 -14.13 8.54
CA ILE A 61 17.78 -14.95 8.74
C ILE A 61 17.44 -16.44 8.69
N GLY A 62 16.37 -16.86 9.35
CA GLY A 62 15.91 -18.25 9.36
C GLY A 62 15.59 -18.77 7.96
N ILE A 63 14.81 -18.01 7.19
CA ILE A 63 14.51 -18.34 5.79
C ILE A 63 15.79 -18.43 4.98
N ALA A 64 16.67 -17.42 5.05
CA ALA A 64 17.91 -17.41 4.30
C ALA A 64 18.81 -18.62 4.63
N LYS A 65 19.02 -18.91 5.92
CA LYS A 65 19.81 -20.06 6.38
C LYS A 65 19.22 -21.38 5.90
N SER A 66 17.89 -21.53 5.92
CA SER A 66 17.22 -22.74 5.41
C SER A 66 17.48 -22.99 3.92
N ARG A 67 17.84 -21.95 3.16
CA ARG A 67 18.20 -22.01 1.74
C ARG A 67 19.71 -22.03 1.50
N GLY A 68 20.54 -22.01 2.54
CA GLY A 68 21.99 -21.87 2.39
C GLY A 68 22.43 -20.48 1.88
N ALA A 69 21.57 -19.47 2.01
CA ALA A 69 21.91 -18.08 1.74
C ALA A 69 22.62 -17.45 2.95
N THR A 70 23.33 -16.35 2.70
CA THR A 70 24.01 -15.57 3.73
C THR A 70 23.27 -14.26 3.96
N VAL A 71 23.28 -13.76 5.19
CA VAL A 71 22.60 -12.50 5.53
C VAL A 71 23.61 -11.52 6.13
N ARG A 72 23.55 -10.27 5.66
CA ARG A 72 24.14 -9.11 6.33
C ARG A 72 23.02 -8.16 6.71
N ILE A 73 23.15 -7.54 7.86
CA ILE A 73 22.20 -6.54 8.35
C ILE A 73 22.99 -5.25 8.51
N TYR A 74 22.42 -4.18 8.01
CA TYR A 74 22.82 -2.83 8.33
C TYR A 74 21.62 -2.16 8.98
N MET A 75 21.79 -1.68 10.21
CA MET A 75 20.75 -1.00 10.97
C MET A 75 21.13 0.46 11.12
N GLU A 76 20.29 1.35 10.59
CA GLU A 76 20.45 2.78 10.80
C GLU A 76 20.14 3.17 12.25
N THR A 77 20.55 4.39 12.62
CA THR A 77 20.31 4.96 13.96
C THR A 77 18.96 5.65 14.10
N SER A 78 18.23 5.80 12.99
CA SER A 78 16.92 6.46 12.92
C SER A 78 16.03 5.76 11.88
N THR A 79 14.71 5.88 12.04
CA THR A 79 13.73 5.48 11.02
C THR A 79 13.66 6.46 9.85
N GLN A 80 14.08 7.71 10.08
CA GLN A 80 14.07 8.80 9.11
C GLN A 80 15.32 8.80 8.24
N VAL A 81 15.50 7.71 7.49
CA VAL A 81 16.63 7.56 6.56
C VAL A 81 16.26 8.27 5.26
N THR A 82 16.75 9.51 5.08
CA THR A 82 16.40 10.34 3.92
C THR A 82 17.22 10.04 2.66
N GLU A 83 18.40 9.43 2.84
CA GLU A 83 19.31 9.04 1.76
C GLU A 83 20.02 7.74 2.12
N VAL A 84 20.46 6.98 1.11
CA VAL A 84 21.21 5.74 1.34
C VAL A 84 22.66 6.10 1.69
N PRO A 85 23.16 5.81 2.91
CA PRO A 85 24.50 6.19 3.32
C PRO A 85 25.60 5.57 2.44
N GLU A 86 26.67 6.31 2.19
CA GLU A 86 27.76 5.89 1.28
C GLU A 86 28.39 4.56 1.70
N GLU A 87 28.56 4.34 2.99
CA GLU A 87 29.09 3.11 3.58
C GLU A 87 28.27 1.86 3.23
N VAL A 88 26.98 2.03 2.92
CA VAL A 88 26.06 0.95 2.55
C VAL A 88 26.19 0.58 1.07
N HIS A 89 26.70 1.47 0.21
CA HIS A 89 26.73 1.27 -1.24
C HIS A 89 27.52 0.02 -1.63
N ALA A 90 28.65 -0.24 -0.96
CA ALA A 90 29.46 -1.43 -1.21
C ALA A 90 28.75 -2.73 -0.78
N MET A 91 27.88 -2.67 0.25
CA MET A 91 27.06 -3.80 0.66
C MET A 91 25.94 -4.04 -0.35
N LEU A 92 25.27 -2.99 -0.79
CA LEU A 92 24.24 -3.05 -1.83
C LEU A 92 24.77 -3.67 -3.13
N ARG A 93 25.92 -3.22 -3.63
CA ARG A 93 26.52 -3.77 -4.86
C ARG A 93 26.92 -5.25 -4.76
N LYS A 94 27.10 -5.77 -3.54
CA LYS A 94 27.44 -7.18 -3.29
C LYS A 94 26.21 -8.04 -3.00
N ALA A 95 25.06 -7.47 -2.70
CA ALA A 95 23.86 -8.23 -2.41
C ALA A 95 23.21 -8.75 -3.70
N ASP A 96 22.56 -9.90 -3.61
CA ASP A 96 21.74 -10.46 -4.68
C ASP A 96 20.25 -10.18 -4.40
N PHE A 97 19.88 -10.16 -3.12
CA PHE A 97 18.54 -9.93 -2.62
C PHE A 97 18.55 -8.92 -1.46
N VAL A 98 17.63 -7.96 -1.47
CA VAL A 98 17.55 -6.90 -0.44
C VAL A 98 16.17 -6.87 0.21
N VAL A 99 16.16 -6.83 1.55
CA VAL A 99 14.95 -6.58 2.35
C VAL A 99 15.12 -5.22 3.02
N SER A 100 14.21 -4.29 2.79
CA SER A 100 14.38 -2.89 3.20
C SER A 100 13.20 -2.35 3.98
N THR A 101 13.49 -1.72 5.12
CA THR A 101 12.56 -0.85 5.86
C THR A 101 12.61 0.60 5.36
N TRP A 102 13.67 0.99 4.65
CA TRP A 102 13.95 2.40 4.36
C TRP A 102 13.14 2.95 3.20
N PHE A 103 12.40 4.03 3.45
CA PHE A 103 11.61 4.71 2.44
C PHE A 103 12.47 5.26 1.29
N CYS A 104 13.63 5.86 1.57
CA CYS A 104 14.53 6.45 0.57
C CYS A 104 14.98 5.45 -0.53
N SER A 105 15.03 4.14 -0.21
CA SER A 105 15.46 3.09 -1.14
C SER A 105 14.54 2.90 -2.36
N ILE A 106 13.33 3.48 -2.34
CA ILE A 106 12.41 3.47 -3.48
C ILE A 106 12.97 4.30 -4.63
N LEU A 107 13.40 5.53 -4.33
CA LEU A 107 13.78 6.53 -5.33
C LEU A 107 15.30 6.72 -5.46
N ASP A 108 16.09 6.06 -4.60
CA ASP A 108 17.54 6.12 -4.66
C ASP A 108 18.10 5.66 -6.03
N PRO A 109 18.92 6.48 -6.71
CA PRO A 109 19.43 6.17 -8.05
C PRO A 109 20.25 4.87 -8.12
N LEU A 110 21.05 4.57 -7.09
CA LEU A 110 21.83 3.33 -7.04
C LEU A 110 20.90 2.13 -6.90
N CYS A 111 19.91 2.19 -6.01
CA CYS A 111 18.95 1.11 -5.82
C CYS A 111 18.14 0.84 -7.10
N ILE A 112 17.70 1.89 -7.81
CA ILE A 112 17.01 1.77 -9.10
C ILE A 112 17.91 1.08 -10.14
N ASP A 113 19.18 1.49 -10.26
CA ASP A 113 20.14 0.89 -11.19
C ASP A 113 20.41 -0.58 -10.88
N LEU A 114 20.57 -0.94 -9.60
CA LEU A 114 20.78 -2.32 -9.17
C LEU A 114 19.57 -3.21 -9.47
N ARG A 115 18.34 -2.70 -9.25
CA ARG A 115 17.11 -3.40 -9.65
C ARG A 115 17.05 -3.62 -11.17
N ARG A 116 17.38 -2.61 -11.98
CA ARG A 116 17.48 -2.76 -13.44
C ARG A 116 18.51 -3.81 -13.88
N LYS A 117 19.53 -4.07 -13.06
CA LYS A 117 20.57 -5.10 -13.26
C LYS A 117 20.20 -6.47 -12.71
N GLY A 118 18.98 -6.64 -12.20
CA GLY A 118 18.46 -7.92 -11.75
C GLY A 118 18.44 -8.12 -10.22
N GLN A 119 18.95 -7.18 -9.42
CA GLN A 119 18.87 -7.29 -7.96
C GLN A 119 17.41 -7.26 -7.50
N ARG A 120 17.03 -8.21 -6.64
CA ARG A 120 15.65 -8.44 -6.21
C ARG A 120 15.39 -7.79 -4.85
N TRP A 121 14.21 -7.18 -4.67
CA TRP A 121 13.90 -6.36 -3.49
C TRP A 121 12.53 -6.66 -2.89
N VAL A 122 12.47 -6.67 -1.56
CA VAL A 122 11.23 -6.65 -0.77
C VAL A 122 11.24 -5.44 0.17
N LYS A 123 10.26 -4.54 0.03
CA LYS A 123 10.00 -3.47 0.99
C LYS A 123 9.10 -3.99 2.12
N ILE A 124 9.55 -3.78 3.36
CA ILE A 124 8.85 -4.14 4.59
C ILE A 124 8.62 -2.95 5.53
N THR A 125 8.71 -1.71 5.03
CA THR A 125 8.52 -0.48 5.83
C THR A 125 7.27 -0.53 6.72
N TYR A 126 6.23 -1.26 6.31
CA TYR A 126 4.95 -1.35 7.01
C TYR A 126 4.72 -2.69 7.72
N PHE A 127 5.61 -3.67 7.52
CA PHE A 127 5.65 -4.93 8.28
C PHE A 127 6.75 -4.84 9.31
N ARG A 128 6.43 -4.19 10.43
CA ARG A 128 7.40 -3.87 11.49
C ARG A 128 7.36 -4.78 12.70
N ASP A 129 6.30 -5.57 12.83
CA ASP A 129 6.02 -6.46 13.95
C ASP A 129 5.73 -7.86 13.43
N LEU A 130 6.48 -8.86 13.91
CA LEU A 130 6.29 -10.24 13.48
C LEU A 130 4.89 -10.77 13.84
N ASP A 131 4.24 -10.21 14.88
CA ASP A 131 2.91 -10.63 15.31
C ASP A 131 1.83 -10.30 14.27
N LEU A 132 2.12 -9.45 13.27
CA LEU A 132 1.26 -9.27 12.11
C LEU A 132 1.03 -10.58 11.33
N LEU A 133 1.89 -11.59 11.46
CA LEU A 133 1.66 -12.93 10.88
C LEU A 133 0.45 -13.66 11.49
N HIS A 134 -0.06 -13.22 12.64
CA HIS A 134 -1.27 -13.77 13.25
C HIS A 134 -2.55 -13.14 12.71
N THR A 135 -2.46 -12.11 11.87
CA THR A 135 -3.62 -11.42 11.31
C THR A 135 -4.25 -12.18 10.15
N PRO A 136 -5.55 -11.95 9.87
CA PRO A 136 -6.21 -12.46 8.66
C PRO A 136 -5.56 -12.00 7.36
N GLN A 137 -5.09 -10.74 7.28
CA GLN A 137 -4.46 -10.24 6.06
C GLN A 137 -3.14 -10.96 5.71
N ALA A 138 -2.37 -11.43 6.70
CA ALA A 138 -1.10 -12.12 6.46
C ALA A 138 -1.27 -13.48 5.77
N ARG A 139 -2.41 -14.15 6.02
CA ARG A 139 -2.74 -15.47 5.45
C ARG A 139 -3.66 -15.40 4.22
N PHE A 140 -4.04 -14.20 3.77
CA PHE A 140 -4.83 -14.09 2.54
C PHE A 140 -3.99 -14.55 1.34
N PRO A 141 -4.52 -15.38 0.42
CA PRO A 141 -3.70 -15.99 -0.62
C PRO A 141 -3.00 -14.96 -1.50
N VAL A 142 -1.66 -14.98 -1.52
CA VAL A 142 -0.85 -13.98 -2.23
C VAL A 142 -1.11 -13.93 -3.73
N ASP A 143 -1.37 -15.08 -4.35
CA ASP A 143 -1.67 -15.17 -5.78
C ASP A 143 -3.03 -14.55 -6.13
N LEU A 144 -4.00 -14.66 -5.20
CA LEU A 144 -5.34 -14.11 -5.38
C LEU A 144 -5.30 -12.58 -5.33
N ILE A 145 -4.39 -11.98 -4.55
CA ILE A 145 -4.15 -10.53 -4.58
C ILE A 145 -3.69 -10.10 -5.97
N GLY A 146 -2.73 -10.83 -6.55
CA GLY A 146 -2.25 -10.58 -7.91
C GLY A 146 -3.38 -10.67 -8.95
N GLU A 147 -4.32 -11.60 -8.77
CA GLU A 147 -5.48 -11.74 -9.67
C GLU A 147 -6.49 -10.60 -9.51
N ILE A 148 -6.78 -10.16 -8.29
CA ILE A 148 -7.63 -8.98 -8.05
C ILE A 148 -7.02 -7.74 -8.71
N ILE A 149 -5.69 -7.57 -8.61
CA ILE A 149 -4.97 -6.46 -9.25
C ILE A 149 -5.07 -6.54 -10.78
N ARG A 150 -4.81 -7.71 -11.38
CA ARG A 150 -4.91 -7.87 -12.84
C ARG A 150 -6.34 -7.65 -13.34
N ALA A 151 -7.34 -8.17 -12.64
CA ALA A 151 -8.75 -7.92 -12.96
C ALA A 151 -9.10 -6.43 -12.89
N THR A 152 -8.55 -5.71 -11.89
CA THR A 152 -8.69 -4.25 -11.80
C THR A 152 -8.00 -3.53 -12.96
N ALA A 153 -6.81 -3.96 -13.37
CA ALA A 153 -6.08 -3.41 -14.51
C ALA A 153 -6.87 -3.54 -15.83
N LEU A 154 -7.56 -4.67 -16.03
CA LEU A 154 -8.39 -4.92 -17.21
C LEU A 154 -9.59 -3.97 -17.33
N ARG A 155 -9.98 -3.31 -16.24
CA ARG A 155 -11.07 -2.33 -16.24
C ARG A 155 -10.63 -0.94 -16.74
N TYR A 156 -9.34 -0.68 -16.91
CA TYR A 156 -8.87 0.55 -17.55
C TYR A 156 -9.15 0.50 -19.06
N PRO A 157 -9.82 1.52 -19.65
CA PRO A 157 -10.07 1.59 -21.09
C PRO A 157 -8.80 1.33 -21.89
N ALA A 158 -8.84 0.42 -22.87
CA ALA A 158 -7.66 0.04 -23.65
C ALA A 158 -7.30 1.07 -24.73
N ASP A 159 -8.31 1.79 -25.22
CA ASP A 159 -8.21 2.72 -26.34
C ASP A 159 -8.75 4.09 -25.95
N GLY A 160 -8.13 5.14 -26.51
CA GLY A 160 -8.53 6.53 -26.29
C GLY A 160 -8.11 7.09 -24.94
N ASP A 161 -8.22 8.41 -24.83
CA ASP A 161 -7.99 9.10 -23.57
C ASP A 161 -9.23 9.00 -22.69
N PHE A 162 -9.04 9.01 -21.38
CA PHE A 162 -10.12 8.99 -20.40
C PHE A 162 -9.71 9.75 -19.14
N ASP A 163 -10.69 10.04 -18.29
CA ASP A 163 -10.42 10.56 -16.95
C ASP A 163 -10.64 9.44 -15.92
N LEU A 164 -9.73 9.36 -14.95
CA LEU A 164 -10.04 8.75 -13.65
C LEU A 164 -10.86 9.75 -12.85
N HIS A 165 -12.12 9.40 -12.57
CA HIS A 165 -13.07 10.25 -11.88
C HIS A 165 -13.41 9.69 -10.50
N PHE A 166 -13.06 10.44 -9.46
CA PHE A 166 -13.28 10.12 -8.05
C PHE A 166 -14.46 10.93 -7.52
N THR A 167 -15.46 10.23 -6.98
CA THR A 167 -16.64 10.86 -6.37
C THR A 167 -17.02 10.19 -5.06
N ASP A 168 -17.69 10.89 -4.16
CA ASP A 168 -18.24 10.29 -2.95
C ASP A 168 -19.50 11.04 -2.44
N PRO A 169 -20.24 10.49 -1.46
CA PRO A 169 -21.41 11.15 -0.88
C PRO A 169 -21.09 12.44 -0.10
N ARG A 170 -19.84 12.69 0.30
CA ARG A 170 -19.42 13.92 1.00
C ARG A 170 -19.35 15.09 0.03
N GLY A 171 -19.17 14.80 -1.26
CA GLY A 171 -19.18 15.75 -2.36
C GLY A 171 -17.86 15.82 -3.11
N SER A 172 -16.96 14.84 -2.94
CA SER A 172 -15.73 14.79 -3.74
C SER A 172 -16.11 14.71 -5.22
N ASP A 173 -15.38 15.47 -6.03
CA ASP A 173 -15.44 15.43 -7.48
C ASP A 173 -14.05 15.81 -7.98
N PHE A 174 -13.21 14.81 -8.17
CA PHE A 174 -11.81 14.98 -8.57
C PHE A 174 -11.51 14.14 -9.81
N ARG A 175 -10.76 14.72 -10.75
CA ARG A 175 -10.43 14.08 -12.03
C ARG A 175 -8.93 14.10 -12.26
N ILE A 176 -8.40 12.98 -12.74
CA ILE A 176 -7.04 12.84 -13.27
C ILE A 176 -7.14 12.35 -14.71
N HIS A 177 -6.59 13.11 -15.64
CA HIS A 177 -6.54 12.72 -17.04
C HIS A 177 -5.53 11.60 -17.30
N PHE A 178 -5.90 10.65 -18.15
CA PHE A 178 -5.05 9.59 -18.68
C PHE A 178 -5.05 9.59 -20.20
N ASP A 179 -3.86 9.63 -20.78
CA ASP A 179 -3.64 9.24 -22.17
C ASP A 179 -3.19 7.77 -22.26
N ALA A 180 -3.08 7.28 -23.51
CA ALA A 180 -2.68 5.91 -23.79
C ALA A 180 -1.25 5.56 -23.31
N GLU A 181 -0.32 6.52 -23.34
CA GLU A 181 1.06 6.29 -22.88
C GLU A 181 1.10 6.19 -21.36
N MET A 182 0.41 7.09 -20.66
CA MET A 182 0.25 7.09 -19.21
C MET A 182 -0.30 5.77 -18.70
N ARG A 183 -1.38 5.28 -19.32
CA ARG A 183 -1.97 3.97 -19.01
C ARG A 183 -0.94 2.86 -19.20
N THR A 184 -0.26 2.84 -20.34
CA THR A 184 0.71 1.79 -20.68
C THR A 184 1.86 1.75 -19.68
N ASN A 185 2.42 2.92 -19.34
CA ASN A 185 3.50 3.04 -18.36
C ASN A 185 3.05 2.57 -16.97
N GLN A 186 1.87 3.00 -16.50
CA GLN A 186 1.31 2.63 -15.20
C GLN A 186 1.12 1.11 -15.09
N LEU A 187 0.42 0.52 -16.07
CA LEU A 187 0.06 -0.91 -16.04
C LEU A 187 1.24 -1.85 -16.30
N ALA A 188 2.36 -1.34 -16.84
CA ALA A 188 3.59 -2.12 -17.03
C ALA A 188 4.36 -2.39 -15.72
N THR A 189 4.04 -1.69 -14.62
CA THR A 189 4.74 -1.85 -13.35
C THR A 189 4.50 -3.23 -12.71
N ASN A 190 5.46 -3.73 -11.92
CA ASN A 190 5.34 -5.01 -11.22
C ASN A 190 4.07 -5.10 -10.36
N ARG A 191 3.69 -4.00 -9.70
CA ARG A 191 2.46 -3.93 -8.91
C ARG A 191 1.24 -4.25 -9.78
N TRP A 192 1.07 -3.54 -10.90
CA TRP A 192 -0.08 -3.73 -11.80
C TRP A 192 -0.07 -5.06 -12.57
N ARG A 193 1.11 -5.68 -12.77
CA ARG A 193 1.20 -7.07 -13.27
C ARG A 193 0.70 -8.12 -12.25
N GLY A 194 0.43 -7.70 -11.01
CA GLY A 194 0.05 -8.60 -9.92
C GLY A 194 1.22 -9.45 -9.43
N GLN A 195 2.46 -8.97 -9.59
CA GLN A 195 3.66 -9.63 -9.10
C GLN A 195 3.81 -9.35 -7.60
N MET A 196 3.41 -10.34 -6.79
CA MET A 196 3.39 -10.21 -5.33
C MET A 196 4.58 -10.89 -4.64
N THR A 197 5.34 -11.70 -5.38
CA THR A 197 6.54 -12.40 -4.87
C THR A 197 7.79 -11.81 -5.48
N ALA A 198 8.91 -11.95 -4.78
CA ALA A 198 10.18 -11.48 -5.29
C ALA A 198 10.82 -12.44 -6.31
N GLU A 199 10.08 -13.31 -7.01
CA GLU A 199 10.68 -14.40 -7.80
C GLU A 199 11.40 -13.96 -9.09
N GLU A 200 11.05 -12.80 -9.66
CA GLU A 200 11.64 -12.30 -10.90
C GLU A 200 12.90 -11.46 -10.65
N ASP A 201 13.88 -11.54 -11.55
CA ASP A 201 15.07 -10.68 -11.46
C ASP A 201 14.68 -9.20 -11.62
N GLY A 202 15.24 -8.35 -10.77
CA GLY A 202 14.94 -6.92 -10.75
C GLY A 202 13.60 -6.54 -10.12
N CYS A 203 12.90 -7.50 -9.51
CA CYS A 203 11.61 -7.25 -8.87
C CYS A 203 11.74 -6.27 -7.69
N TYR A 204 10.64 -5.57 -7.43
CA TYR A 204 10.43 -4.74 -6.26
C TYR A 204 8.99 -4.96 -5.79
N VAL A 205 8.83 -5.62 -4.64
CA VAL A 205 7.53 -5.99 -4.09
C VAL A 205 7.40 -5.54 -2.63
N HIS A 206 6.16 -5.43 -2.15
CA HIS A 206 5.86 -5.00 -0.78
C HIS A 206 5.34 -6.18 0.06
N TYR A 207 5.74 -6.25 1.32
CA TYR A 207 5.26 -7.23 2.29
C TYR A 207 4.83 -6.56 3.61
N LEU A 208 3.75 -6.97 4.29
CA LEU A 208 2.50 -7.57 3.81
C LEU A 208 1.98 -6.79 2.58
N PRO A 209 1.02 -7.32 1.80
CA PRO A 209 0.29 -6.54 0.80
C PRO A 209 -0.46 -5.40 1.50
N THR A 210 0.29 -4.33 1.76
CA THR A 210 -0.04 -3.19 2.62
C THR A 210 -0.13 -1.90 1.84
N HIS A 211 -0.06 -2.01 0.52
CA HIS A 211 -0.29 -0.94 -0.41
C HIS A 211 -0.43 -1.60 -1.79
N GLY A 212 -1.63 -1.59 -2.37
CA GLY A 212 -1.77 -2.04 -3.74
C GLY A 212 -1.06 -1.11 -4.72
N PRO A 213 -1.23 -1.34 -6.03
CA PRO A 213 -0.95 -0.27 -6.98
C PRO A 213 -1.82 0.96 -6.70
N ASN A 214 -1.26 2.15 -6.96
CA ASN A 214 -2.04 3.37 -7.00
C ASN A 214 -2.84 3.43 -8.31
N LEU A 215 -4.10 3.91 -8.23
CA LEU A 215 -4.94 4.07 -9.42
C LEU A 215 -4.31 5.08 -10.41
N TRP A 216 -3.61 6.07 -9.87
CA TRP A 216 -2.62 6.90 -10.57
C TRP A 216 -1.40 7.12 -9.68
N ASP A 217 -0.20 7.04 -10.24
CA ASP A 217 1.02 7.58 -9.65
C ASP A 217 1.98 8.09 -10.73
N HIS A 218 3.12 8.62 -10.29
CA HIS A 218 4.15 9.16 -11.18
C HIS A 218 4.78 8.13 -12.13
N ASN A 219 4.59 6.82 -11.94
CA ASN A 219 5.04 5.83 -12.93
C ASN A 219 4.27 5.96 -14.24
N SER A 220 3.03 6.48 -14.23
CA SER A 220 2.29 6.83 -15.45
C SER A 220 3.10 7.77 -16.37
N VAL A 221 3.90 8.66 -15.77
CA VAL A 221 4.80 9.60 -16.47
C VAL A 221 6.27 9.24 -16.28
N ARG A 222 6.58 7.96 -16.03
CA ARG A 222 7.95 7.43 -15.84
C ARG A 222 8.78 8.15 -14.78
N ASN A 223 8.11 8.66 -13.73
CA ASN A 223 8.69 9.44 -12.65
C ASN A 223 9.30 10.78 -13.09
N ASP A 224 8.86 11.34 -14.23
CA ASP A 224 9.19 12.72 -14.61
C ASP A 224 8.41 13.70 -13.73
N ARG A 225 9.11 14.33 -12.79
CA ARG A 225 8.55 15.32 -11.86
C ARG A 225 8.12 16.64 -12.51
N ASN A 226 8.53 16.86 -13.77
CA ASN A 226 8.15 18.04 -14.55
C ASN A 226 6.98 17.77 -15.49
N ALA A 227 6.53 16.52 -15.61
CA ALA A 227 5.38 16.19 -16.43
C ALA A 227 4.13 16.89 -15.89
N VAL A 228 3.38 17.53 -16.79
CA VAL A 228 2.13 18.21 -16.44
C VAL A 228 0.99 17.23 -16.65
N VAL A 229 0.46 16.67 -15.57
CA VAL A 229 -0.76 15.85 -15.61
C VAL A 229 -1.97 16.75 -15.34
N ARG A 230 -2.97 16.67 -16.23
CA ARG A 230 -4.19 17.45 -16.07
C ARG A 230 -5.01 16.85 -14.92
N MET A 231 -5.08 17.58 -13.82
CA MET A 231 -5.87 17.25 -12.65
C MET A 231 -6.72 18.44 -12.25
N SER A 232 -7.90 18.19 -11.69
CA SER A 232 -8.76 19.25 -11.17
C SER A 232 -9.86 18.69 -10.27
N GLY A 233 -10.32 19.53 -9.35
CA GLY A 233 -11.51 19.25 -8.55
C GLY A 233 -11.24 19.33 -7.06
N VAL A 234 -12.04 18.60 -6.29
CA VAL A 234 -12.03 18.65 -4.83
C VAL A 234 -12.12 17.26 -4.23
N LEU A 235 -11.35 17.04 -3.17
CA LEU A 235 -11.44 15.88 -2.29
C LEU A 235 -11.98 16.30 -0.93
N TYR A 236 -12.90 15.52 -0.37
CA TYR A 236 -13.42 15.66 0.98
C TYR A 236 -13.00 14.46 1.84
N PRO A 237 -11.71 14.36 2.22
CA PRO A 237 -11.22 13.21 2.94
C PRO A 237 -11.99 12.96 4.24
N GLN A 238 -12.10 11.68 4.60
CA GLN A 238 -12.67 11.25 5.87
C GLN A 238 -11.64 11.26 6.98
N TRP A 239 -10.36 11.09 6.64
CA TRP A 239 -9.27 11.01 7.60
C TRP A 239 -7.95 11.37 6.90
N ALA A 240 -6.86 11.42 7.65
CA ALA A 240 -5.50 11.59 7.15
C ALA A 240 -4.53 10.95 8.12
N ILE A 241 -3.37 10.52 7.62
CA ILE A 241 -2.33 9.90 8.44
C ILE A 241 -1.81 10.91 9.48
N GLY A 242 -1.56 10.42 10.71
CA GLY A 242 -1.13 11.24 11.85
C GLY A 242 -2.25 11.88 12.65
N PHE A 243 -3.49 11.85 12.18
CA PHE A 243 -4.65 12.28 12.96
C PHE A 243 -5.24 11.11 13.74
N GLU A 244 -5.61 11.34 15.00
CA GLU A 244 -6.07 10.28 15.91
C GLU A 244 -7.40 9.62 15.48
N ARG A 245 -8.27 10.38 14.80
CA ARG A 245 -9.63 9.93 14.44
C ARG A 245 -10.10 10.57 13.13
N PRO A 246 -11.11 9.98 12.45
CA PRO A 246 -11.75 10.59 11.29
C PRO A 246 -12.25 12.00 11.55
N PHE A 247 -12.20 12.84 10.52
CA PHE A 247 -12.64 14.22 10.57
C PHE A 247 -14.15 14.31 10.79
N THR A 248 -14.53 15.07 11.82
CA THR A 248 -15.95 15.40 12.05
C THR A 248 -16.42 16.45 11.06
N GLU A 249 -15.59 17.47 10.79
CA GLU A 249 -15.88 18.46 9.76
C GLU A 249 -15.68 17.85 8.36
N ARG A 250 -16.49 18.31 7.41
CA ARG A 250 -16.27 18.08 6.00
C ARG A 250 -15.26 19.10 5.46
N ILE A 251 -13.98 18.75 5.52
CA ILE A 251 -12.84 19.57 5.06
C ILE A 251 -12.66 19.36 3.56
N GLY A 252 -12.62 20.43 2.77
CA GLY A 252 -12.49 20.36 1.31
C GLY A 252 -11.08 20.73 0.84
N VAL A 253 -10.41 19.84 0.11
CA VAL A 253 -9.06 20.05 -0.45
C VAL A 253 -9.18 20.21 -1.96
N TRP A 254 -8.91 21.42 -2.46
CA TRP A 254 -9.09 21.81 -3.86
C TRP A 254 -7.79 21.74 -4.63
N PHE A 255 -7.86 21.25 -5.86
CA PHE A 255 -6.73 21.08 -6.77
C PHE A 255 -6.88 21.92 -8.03
N GLU A 256 -5.80 22.62 -8.39
CA GLU A 256 -5.62 23.27 -9.69
C GLU A 256 -4.37 22.67 -10.36
N GLY A 257 -4.58 21.85 -11.39
CA GLY A 257 -3.53 20.93 -11.80
C GLY A 257 -3.24 19.94 -10.68
N ASP A 258 -1.98 19.55 -10.53
CA ASP A 258 -1.56 18.64 -9.46
C ASP A 258 -1.30 19.34 -8.12
N ALA A 259 -1.44 20.67 -8.04
CA ALA A 259 -1.19 21.43 -6.82
C ALA A 259 -2.48 21.68 -6.02
N VAL A 260 -2.37 21.63 -4.70
CA VAL A 260 -3.45 22.04 -3.78
C VAL A 260 -3.54 23.56 -3.79
N SER A 261 -4.66 24.09 -4.28
CA SER A 261 -4.89 25.54 -4.37
C SER A 261 -5.56 26.12 -3.13
N ARG A 262 -6.39 25.33 -2.43
CA ARG A 262 -7.14 25.77 -1.25
C ARG A 262 -7.56 24.61 -0.35
N VAL A 263 -7.65 24.88 0.95
CA VAL A 263 -8.30 23.99 1.94
C VAL A 263 -9.42 24.75 2.67
N ASP A 264 -10.65 24.25 2.53
CA ASP A 264 -11.87 24.78 3.14
C ASP A 264 -12.16 24.07 4.48
N GLY A 265 -12.70 24.82 5.44
CA GLY A 265 -13.08 24.34 6.78
C GLY A 265 -12.60 25.25 7.90
N GLU A 266 -13.20 25.14 9.09
CA GLU A 266 -12.93 26.02 10.24
C GLU A 266 -12.41 25.26 11.47
N SER A 267 -12.46 23.92 11.46
CA SER A 267 -11.93 23.08 12.55
C SER A 267 -10.42 23.23 12.71
N GLU A 268 -9.91 22.80 13.88
CA GLU A 268 -8.47 22.73 14.14
C GLU A 268 -7.77 21.84 13.10
N GLU A 269 -8.39 20.71 12.74
CA GLU A 269 -7.89 19.81 11.70
C GLU A 269 -7.83 20.51 10.33
N ALA A 270 -8.84 21.31 9.96
CA ALA A 270 -8.84 22.07 8.71
C ALA A 270 -7.74 23.13 8.67
N VAL A 271 -7.46 23.80 9.80
CA VAL A 271 -6.35 24.75 9.91
C VAL A 271 -5.01 24.05 9.71
N ILE A 272 -4.78 22.92 10.38
CA ILE A 272 -3.56 22.12 10.24
C ILE A 272 -3.37 21.66 8.79
N LEU A 273 -4.42 21.11 8.17
CA LEU A 273 -4.35 20.67 6.78
C LEU A 273 -4.11 21.83 5.81
N ARG A 274 -4.68 23.01 6.05
CA ARG A 274 -4.43 24.18 5.22
C ARG A 274 -2.97 24.62 5.27
N GLU A 275 -2.40 24.72 6.46
CA GLU A 275 -0.98 25.08 6.66
C GLU A 275 -0.06 24.07 5.99
N MET A 276 -0.43 22.79 6.02
CA MET A 276 0.36 21.69 5.50
C MET A 276 0.28 21.55 3.98
N LEU A 277 -0.94 21.57 3.42
CA LEU A 277 -1.20 21.07 2.08
C LEU A 277 -1.14 22.13 0.99
N VAL A 278 -1.47 23.40 1.28
CA VAL A 278 -1.58 24.42 0.23
C VAL A 278 -0.23 24.61 -0.48
N GLY A 279 -0.25 24.49 -1.81
CA GLY A 279 0.95 24.49 -2.66
C GLY A 279 1.64 23.13 -2.81
N GLY A 280 1.29 22.14 -1.98
CA GLY A 280 1.74 20.75 -2.11
C GLY A 280 1.21 20.10 -3.39
N ARG A 281 1.88 19.04 -3.84
CA ARG A 281 1.60 18.38 -5.13
C ARG A 281 1.12 16.95 -4.93
N MET A 282 0.08 16.55 -5.64
CA MET A 282 -0.40 15.19 -5.71
C MET A 282 0.68 14.28 -6.31
N ILE A 283 1.08 13.24 -5.58
CA ILE A 283 2.03 12.23 -6.07
C ILE A 283 1.42 10.84 -6.21
N GLU A 284 0.34 10.57 -5.48
CA GLU A 284 -0.39 9.30 -5.50
C GLU A 284 -1.90 9.57 -5.53
N GLY A 285 -2.55 9.27 -6.64
CA GLY A 285 -3.97 9.51 -6.87
C GLY A 285 -4.76 8.23 -6.68
N GLY A 286 -5.46 8.10 -5.55
CA GLY A 286 -6.25 6.92 -5.25
C GLY A 286 -5.37 5.69 -5.06
N GLY A 287 -4.34 5.78 -4.22
CA GLY A 287 -3.67 4.60 -3.73
C GLY A 287 -4.67 3.65 -3.07
N CYS A 288 -4.66 2.37 -3.45
CA CYS A 288 -5.79 1.47 -3.19
C CYS A 288 -5.34 0.19 -2.49
N GLY A 289 -6.11 -0.23 -1.49
CA GLY A 289 -5.97 -1.55 -0.88
C GLY A 289 -6.45 -2.68 -1.80
N PHE A 290 -5.91 -3.89 -1.66
CA PHE A 290 -6.31 -5.08 -2.46
C PHE A 290 -6.42 -6.35 -1.62
N ASN A 291 -6.38 -6.24 -0.28
CA ASN A 291 -6.46 -7.39 0.60
C ASN A 291 -7.81 -7.40 1.34
N PRO A 292 -8.80 -8.22 0.92
CA PRO A 292 -10.11 -8.31 1.57
C PRO A 292 -10.09 -8.61 3.07
N LYS A 293 -8.93 -9.06 3.59
CA LYS A 293 -8.72 -9.37 5.00
C LYS A 293 -7.96 -8.30 5.77
N ALA A 294 -7.66 -7.17 5.14
CA ALA A 294 -7.16 -5.99 5.84
C ALA A 294 -8.31 -5.22 6.52
N PRO A 295 -8.12 -4.73 7.75
CA PRO A 295 -9.09 -3.87 8.41
C PRO A 295 -9.28 -2.56 7.66
N ARG A 296 -10.54 -2.20 7.37
CA ARG A 296 -10.89 -1.01 6.59
C ARG A 296 -10.55 0.32 7.27
N HIS A 297 -10.61 0.36 8.60
CA HIS A 297 -10.39 1.59 9.37
C HIS A 297 -8.99 1.65 10.01
N THR A 298 -8.09 0.73 9.65
CA THR A 298 -6.67 0.84 9.97
C THR A 298 -5.99 1.52 8.79
N ILE A 299 -5.65 2.80 8.97
CA ILE A 299 -5.10 3.64 7.91
C ILE A 299 -3.57 3.82 8.00
N TYR A 300 -2.95 3.59 9.16
CA TYR A 300 -1.49 3.64 9.26
C TYR A 300 -0.86 2.45 8.54
N PRO A 301 0.28 2.62 7.85
CA PRO A 301 1.07 3.85 7.68
C PRO A 301 0.78 4.68 6.42
N ALA A 302 0.11 4.10 5.42
CA ALA A 302 -0.05 4.72 4.10
C ALA A 302 -1.44 4.38 3.51
N GLY A 303 -2.50 4.66 4.26
CA GLY A 303 -3.88 4.32 3.93
C GLY A 303 -4.33 2.91 4.35
N SER A 304 -5.62 2.63 4.11
CA SER A 304 -6.18 1.31 4.42
C SER A 304 -5.93 0.32 3.29
N ASN A 305 -5.61 -0.91 3.69
CA ASN A 305 -5.36 -2.02 2.77
C ASN A 305 -6.59 -2.81 2.35
N ALA A 306 -7.74 -2.42 2.88
CA ALA A 306 -9.00 -2.98 2.46
C ALA A 306 -9.31 -2.57 1.00
N PRO A 307 -9.80 -3.50 0.17
CA PRO A 307 -10.19 -3.21 -1.20
C PRO A 307 -11.14 -2.02 -1.31
N GLY A 308 -10.83 -1.10 -2.21
CA GLY A 308 -11.65 0.07 -2.50
C GLY A 308 -11.56 1.19 -1.47
N ALA A 309 -10.83 1.00 -0.36
CA ALA A 309 -10.37 2.12 0.45
C ALA A 309 -9.20 2.80 -0.27
N LEU A 310 -9.25 4.12 -0.34
CA LEU A 310 -8.33 4.95 -1.09
C LEU A 310 -7.55 5.88 -0.17
N HIS A 311 -6.32 6.19 -0.56
CA HIS A 311 -5.61 7.36 -0.09
C HIS A 311 -5.10 8.23 -1.25
N PHE A 312 -4.78 9.47 -0.92
CA PHE A 312 -4.23 10.45 -1.84
C PHE A 312 -2.97 11.05 -1.22
N GLY A 313 -1.82 10.66 -1.77
CA GLY A 313 -0.52 11.08 -1.29
C GLY A 313 -0.13 12.43 -1.89
N ILE A 314 0.16 13.39 -1.02
CA ILE A 314 0.53 14.76 -1.38
C ILE A 314 1.92 15.04 -0.81
N ASP A 315 2.84 15.42 -1.68
CA ASP A 315 4.13 15.97 -1.27
C ASP A 315 3.96 17.45 -0.89
N LEU A 316 4.37 17.79 0.32
CA LEU A 316 4.25 19.12 0.91
C LEU A 316 5.36 20.05 0.38
N VAL A 317 5.10 21.36 0.43
CA VAL A 317 6.09 22.38 0.06
C VAL A 317 7.29 22.38 1.01
N GLU A 318 7.03 22.11 2.29
CA GLU A 318 8.04 22.04 3.33
C GLU A 318 7.67 21.01 4.42
N PRO A 319 8.63 20.56 5.23
CA PRO A 319 8.35 19.64 6.34
C PRO A 319 7.30 20.16 7.32
N SER A 320 6.29 19.34 7.62
CA SER A 320 5.24 19.69 8.58
C SER A 320 5.70 19.59 10.04
N ALA A 321 5.54 20.68 10.79
CA ALA A 321 5.74 20.68 12.24
C ALA A 321 4.72 19.81 12.98
N TYR A 322 3.50 19.70 12.46
CA TYR A 322 2.46 18.83 13.03
C TYR A 322 2.90 17.38 12.96
N ILE A 323 3.26 16.87 11.76
CA ILE A 323 3.70 15.49 11.54
C ILE A 323 4.87 15.14 12.44
N ARG A 324 5.90 16.01 12.48
CA ARG A 324 7.07 15.82 13.37
C ARG A 324 6.71 15.68 14.84
N ARG A 325 5.61 16.31 15.28
CA ARG A 325 5.15 16.24 16.67
C ARG A 325 4.33 14.99 16.94
N VAL A 326 3.42 14.61 16.03
CA VAL A 326 2.48 13.49 16.25
C VAL A 326 3.04 12.13 15.82
N MET A 327 4.01 12.13 14.91
CA MET A 327 4.67 10.94 14.37
C MET A 327 6.18 11.18 14.23
N PRO A 328 6.90 11.38 15.35
CA PRO A 328 8.31 11.79 15.34
C PRO A 328 9.24 10.78 14.64
N ASP A 329 8.88 9.49 14.67
CA ASP A 329 9.65 8.40 14.09
C ASP A 329 9.02 7.82 12.81
N TRP A 330 8.12 8.58 12.15
CA TRP A 330 7.56 8.14 10.88
C TRP A 330 8.67 7.95 9.83
N GLU A 331 8.61 6.83 9.11
CA GLU A 331 9.62 6.42 8.15
C GLU A 331 9.57 7.24 6.86
N GLU A 332 8.39 7.80 6.57
CA GLU A 332 8.20 8.70 5.44
C GLU A 332 8.65 10.10 5.85
N PRO A 333 9.31 10.83 4.94
CA PRO A 333 9.78 12.16 5.29
C PRO A 333 8.57 13.03 5.65
N PRO A 334 8.69 14.00 6.58
CA PRO A 334 7.59 14.84 7.05
C PRO A 334 7.06 15.83 5.99
N VAL A 335 7.37 15.57 4.72
CA VAL A 335 6.90 16.24 3.51
C VAL A 335 5.90 15.38 2.75
N HIS A 336 5.40 14.28 3.32
CA HIS A 336 4.38 13.44 2.70
C HIS A 336 3.10 13.45 3.55
N MET A 337 1.93 13.53 2.93
CA MET A 337 0.64 13.42 3.63
C MET A 337 -0.35 12.61 2.80
N ASP A 338 -0.90 11.57 3.41
CA ASP A 338 -1.94 10.73 2.85
C ASP A 338 -3.31 11.11 3.38
N LEU A 339 -4.18 11.57 2.47
CA LEU A 339 -5.59 11.84 2.72
C LEU A 339 -6.43 10.60 2.42
N ILE A 340 -7.36 10.22 3.29
CA ILE A 340 -8.09 8.95 3.20
C ILE A 340 -9.54 9.14 2.73
N ALA A 341 -9.96 8.32 1.78
CA ALA A 341 -11.35 8.16 1.35
C ALA A 341 -11.72 6.67 1.30
N LEU A 342 -12.63 6.25 2.16
CA LEU A 342 -13.05 4.86 2.33
C LEU A 342 -14.21 4.52 1.38
N ASP A 343 -15.16 5.43 1.15
CA ASP A 343 -16.44 5.16 0.45
C ASP A 343 -16.53 5.80 -0.94
N ALA A 344 -15.40 6.08 -1.58
CA ALA A 344 -15.36 6.67 -2.91
C ALA A 344 -15.87 5.72 -4.01
N THR A 345 -16.45 6.30 -5.05
CA THR A 345 -16.71 5.69 -6.35
C THR A 345 -15.64 6.19 -7.32
N VAL A 346 -15.00 5.26 -8.04
CA VAL A 346 -13.97 5.58 -9.04
C VAL A 346 -14.34 5.01 -10.38
N ARG A 347 -14.34 5.85 -11.41
CA ARG A 347 -14.52 5.45 -12.81
C ARG A 347 -13.27 5.74 -13.63
N ALA A 348 -12.93 4.87 -14.56
CA ALA A 348 -11.94 5.09 -15.60
C ALA A 348 -12.67 5.22 -16.94
N GLY A 349 -12.92 6.45 -17.38
CA GLY A 349 -13.93 6.70 -18.43
C GLY A 349 -15.30 6.19 -17.96
N ASP A 350 -15.92 5.33 -18.76
CA ASP A 350 -17.22 4.72 -18.41
C ASP A 350 -17.09 3.50 -17.47
N ASN A 351 -15.89 2.94 -17.33
CA ASN A 351 -15.66 1.71 -16.59
C ASN A 351 -15.59 1.97 -15.09
N LEU A 352 -16.33 1.19 -14.31
CA LEU A 352 -16.33 1.28 -12.86
C LEU A 352 -15.14 0.52 -12.28
N LEU A 353 -14.31 1.16 -11.45
CA LEU A 353 -13.21 0.50 -10.72
C LEU A 353 -13.64 0.21 -9.28
N VAL A 354 -14.19 1.23 -8.62
CA VAL A 354 -14.67 1.18 -7.23
C VAL A 354 -16.08 1.75 -7.19
N GLU A 355 -16.98 1.11 -6.46
CA GLU A 355 -18.36 1.56 -6.27
C GLU A 355 -18.64 1.74 -4.77
N ASN A 356 -18.84 2.97 -4.31
CA ASN A 356 -19.11 3.29 -2.91
C ASN A 356 -18.15 2.60 -1.93
N GLY A 357 -16.85 2.57 -2.28
CA GLY A 357 -15.79 1.94 -1.51
C GLY A 357 -15.66 0.42 -1.67
N PHE A 358 -16.40 -0.20 -2.58
CA PHE A 358 -16.27 -1.62 -2.96
C PHE A 358 -15.44 -1.75 -4.24
N LEU A 359 -14.34 -2.50 -4.19
CA LEU A 359 -13.52 -2.78 -5.37
C LEU A 359 -14.24 -3.77 -6.29
N CYS A 360 -14.66 -3.31 -7.47
CA CYS A 360 -15.54 -4.09 -8.35
C CYS A 360 -14.89 -5.38 -8.84
N ALA A 361 -13.56 -5.41 -8.97
CA ALA A 361 -12.81 -6.59 -9.40
C ALA A 361 -12.99 -7.81 -8.48
N LEU A 362 -13.40 -7.62 -7.22
CA LEU A 362 -13.71 -8.73 -6.31
C LEU A 362 -14.85 -9.62 -6.80
N ARG A 363 -15.70 -9.13 -7.71
CA ARG A 363 -16.80 -9.89 -8.32
C ARG A 363 -16.50 -10.36 -9.74
N ASP A 364 -15.32 -10.08 -10.26
CA ASP A 364 -14.95 -10.53 -11.61
C ASP A 364 -14.83 -12.06 -11.63
N ALA A 365 -15.32 -12.67 -12.71
CA ALA A 365 -15.46 -14.13 -12.79
C ALA A 365 -14.12 -14.86 -12.56
N SER A 366 -13.00 -14.32 -13.06
CA SER A 366 -11.67 -14.92 -12.87
C SER A 366 -11.22 -14.87 -11.40
N VAL A 367 -11.53 -13.79 -10.70
CA VAL A 367 -11.22 -13.62 -9.27
C VAL A 367 -12.05 -14.58 -8.43
N VAL A 368 -13.36 -14.68 -8.71
CA VAL A 368 -14.26 -15.60 -8.01
C VAL A 368 -13.85 -17.06 -8.25
N GLU A 369 -13.55 -17.44 -9.50
CA GLU A 369 -13.07 -18.79 -9.84
C GLU A 369 -11.76 -19.12 -9.13
N MET A 370 -10.83 -18.18 -9.06
CA MET A 370 -9.57 -18.38 -8.35
C MET A 370 -9.79 -18.50 -6.83
N ALA A 371 -10.67 -17.69 -6.24
CA ALA A 371 -10.99 -17.76 -4.82
C ALA A 371 -11.59 -19.12 -4.41
N GLN A 372 -12.38 -19.77 -5.29
CA GLN A 372 -12.93 -21.12 -5.06
C GLN A 372 -11.85 -22.18 -4.80
N ARG A 373 -10.62 -21.95 -5.26
CA ARG A 373 -9.48 -22.86 -5.02
C ARG A 373 -8.95 -22.79 -3.58
N TYR A 374 -9.23 -21.69 -2.88
CA TYR A 374 -8.74 -21.43 -1.53
C TYR A 374 -9.85 -21.54 -0.46
N GLY A 375 -11.12 -21.48 -0.84
CA GLY A 375 -12.25 -21.56 0.09
C GLY A 375 -13.55 -21.01 -0.51
N ASP A 376 -14.49 -20.63 0.34
CA ASP A 376 -15.71 -19.95 -0.07
C ASP A 376 -15.36 -18.52 -0.58
N PRO A 377 -15.65 -18.18 -1.85
CA PRO A 377 -15.39 -16.85 -2.40
C PRO A 377 -16.07 -15.71 -1.63
N VAL A 378 -17.29 -15.92 -1.13
CA VAL A 378 -18.01 -14.88 -0.38
C VAL A 378 -17.32 -14.62 0.95
N GLU A 379 -16.93 -15.69 1.64
CA GLU A 379 -16.14 -15.58 2.87
C GLU A 379 -14.79 -14.90 2.59
N LEU A 380 -14.09 -15.26 1.52
CA LEU A 380 -12.75 -14.74 1.24
C LEU A 380 -12.75 -13.30 0.73
N LEU A 381 -13.66 -12.93 -0.17
CA LEU A 381 -13.60 -11.69 -0.95
C LEU A 381 -14.52 -10.58 -0.40
N GLU A 382 -15.70 -10.93 0.12
CA GLU A 382 -16.71 -9.92 0.49
C GLU A 382 -16.87 -9.75 2.01
N ARG A 383 -16.60 -10.79 2.81
CA ARG A 383 -16.75 -10.70 4.26
C ARG A 383 -15.62 -9.87 4.89
N PRO A 384 -15.93 -8.76 5.58
CA PRO A 384 -14.93 -7.98 6.30
C PRO A 384 -14.25 -8.77 7.41
N VAL A 385 -13.11 -8.27 7.85
CA VAL A 385 -12.49 -8.69 9.11
C VAL A 385 -13.01 -7.74 10.18
N ASP A 386 -13.74 -8.30 11.15
CA ASP A 386 -14.26 -7.57 12.31
C ASP A 386 -13.12 -7.07 13.23
#